data_AF-A0A2U3NCP4-F1
#
_entry.id   AF-A0A2U3NCP4-F1
#
_cell.length_a   1.000
_cell.length_b   1.000
_cell.length_c   1.000
_cell.angle_alpha   90.00
_cell.angle_beta   90.00
_cell.angle_gamma   90.00
#
_symmetry.space_group_name_H-M   'P 1'
#
loop_
_entity.id
_entity.type
_entity.pdbx_description
1 polymer ?
#
loop_
_entity_poly.entity_id
_entity_poly.type
_entity_poly.pdbx_seq_one_letter_code
_entity_poly.pdbx_strand_id
1 'polypeptide(L)'
;MKRGIVGGLAALLTAGGLIAAAPPAGAGCLYGGPVLSKCDGPIQPDGTWQRCVAAPQLVPHGASSYLVPERRCDVMGPDQRPPDLGFADPPTHIDG
;
A
#
# COMPACT_ATOMS: atom_id res chain seq x y z
N MET A 1 -42.39 -11.78 3.38
CA MET A 1 -41.53 -12.28 4.47
C MET A 1 -40.50 -13.31 3.99
N LYS A 2 -40.89 -14.48 3.44
CA LYS A 2 -39.96 -15.56 3.03
C LYS A 2 -38.91 -15.15 1.97
N ARG A 3 -39.32 -14.40 0.95
CA ARG A 3 -38.45 -13.93 -0.15
C ARG A 3 -37.38 -12.92 0.30
N GLY A 4 -37.68 -12.10 1.31
CA GLY A 4 -36.73 -11.13 1.86
C GLY A 4 -35.62 -11.80 2.65
N ILE A 5 -35.93 -12.89 3.37
CA ILE A 5 -34.94 -13.69 4.11
C ILE A 5 -33.97 -14.37 3.14
N VAL A 6 -34.49 -14.96 2.05
CA VAL A 6 -33.66 -15.62 1.03
C VAL A 6 -32.77 -14.60 0.31
N GLY A 7 -33.32 -13.45 -0.08
CA GLY A 7 -32.54 -12.38 -0.71
C GLY A 7 -31.45 -11.83 0.21
N GLY A 8 -31.76 -11.62 1.50
CA GLY A 8 -30.79 -11.19 2.50
C GLY A 8 -29.67 -12.20 2.73
N LEU A 9 -30.00 -13.49 2.84
CA LEU A 9 -28.98 -14.54 2.97
C LEU A 9 -28.09 -14.63 1.73
N ALA A 10 -28.67 -14.55 0.54
CA ALA A 10 -27.91 -14.60 -0.70
C ALA A 10 -26.91 -13.44 -0.80
N ALA A 11 -27.33 -12.22 -0.45
CA ALA A 11 -26.46 -11.04 -0.43
C ALA A 11 -25.33 -11.16 0.61
N LEU A 12 -25.65 -11.65 1.82
CA LEU A 12 -24.65 -11.88 2.88
C LEU A 12 -23.62 -12.94 2.47
N LEU A 13 -24.05 -14.03 1.84
CA LEU A 13 -23.16 -15.08 1.36
C LEU A 13 -22.25 -14.60 0.23
N THR A 14 -22.77 -13.79 -0.70
CA THR A 14 -21.94 -13.21 -1.77
C THR A 14 -20.91 -12.24 -1.21
N ALA A 15 -21.33 -11.33 -0.31
CA ALA A 15 -20.40 -10.40 0.32
C ALA A 15 -19.33 -11.13 1.15
N GLY A 16 -19.74 -12.09 1.98
CA GLY A 16 -18.81 -12.90 2.77
C GLY A 16 -17.83 -13.71 1.91
N GLY A 17 -18.32 -14.29 0.80
CA GLY A 17 -17.49 -15.01 -0.16
C GLY A 17 -16.44 -14.13 -0.82
N LEU A 18 -16.79 -12.90 -1.20
CA LEU A 18 -15.84 -11.94 -1.78
C LEU A 18 -14.75 -11.51 -0.79
N ILE A 19 -15.12 -11.31 0.48
CA ILE A 19 -14.15 -10.94 1.53
C ILE A 19 -13.20 -12.10 1.84
N ALA A 20 -13.72 -13.33 1.92
CA ALA A 20 -12.92 -14.51 2.22
C ALA A 20 -12.00 -14.94 1.06
N ALA A 21 -12.41 -14.66 -0.19
CA ALA A 21 -11.62 -14.96 -1.38
C ALA A 21 -10.67 -13.83 -1.78
N ALA A 22 -10.74 -12.67 -1.12
CA ALA A 22 -9.79 -11.60 -1.37
C ALA A 22 -8.38 -12.11 -1.02
N PRO A 23 -7.41 -11.99 -1.94
CA PRO A 23 -6.03 -12.32 -1.59
C PRO A 23 -5.63 -11.49 -0.37
N PRO A 24 -4.84 -12.06 0.57
CA PRO A 24 -4.28 -11.27 1.64
C PRO A 24 -3.56 -10.08 1.02
N ALA A 25 -3.75 -8.89 1.58
CA ALA A 25 -2.96 -7.73 1.18
C ALA A 25 -1.50 -7.99 1.62
N GLY A 26 -0.78 -8.75 0.79
CA GLY A 26 0.66 -8.91 0.87
C GLY A 26 1.25 -7.57 0.50
N ALA A 27 1.48 -6.72 1.49
CA ALA A 27 2.32 -5.56 1.29
C ALA A 27 3.74 -6.11 1.14
N GLY A 28 4.19 -6.30 -0.10
CA GLY A 28 5.59 -6.60 -0.33
C GLY A 28 6.40 -5.43 0.19
N CYS A 29 6.99 -5.63 1.37
CA CYS A 29 7.68 -4.59 2.10
C CYS A 29 9.18 -4.91 2.15
N LEU A 30 9.98 -3.94 1.73
CA LEU A 30 11.41 -3.91 1.95
C LEU A 30 11.72 -2.97 3.11
N TYR A 31 12.69 -3.38 3.92
CA TYR A 31 13.14 -2.63 5.09
C TYR A 31 14.63 -2.37 4.99
N GLY A 32 15.05 -1.18 5.42
CA GLY A 32 16.44 -0.73 5.37
C GLY A 32 16.83 -0.02 4.06
N GLY A 33 18.07 0.45 4.01
CA GLY A 33 18.57 1.30 2.93
C GLY A 33 18.33 2.80 3.22
N PRO A 34 18.09 3.64 2.19
CA PRO A 34 17.92 5.09 2.34
C PRO A 34 16.59 5.50 2.99
N VAL A 35 15.64 4.57 3.13
CA VAL A 35 14.34 4.76 3.77
C VAL A 35 14.14 3.71 4.87
N LEU A 36 13.27 4.00 5.84
CA LEU A 36 12.98 3.12 6.98
C LEU A 36 12.22 1.86 6.53
N SER A 37 11.19 2.08 5.72
CA SER A 37 10.42 1.01 5.10
C SER A 37 9.91 1.46 3.75
N LYS A 38 9.65 0.48 2.89
CA LYS A 38 9.07 0.68 1.58
C LYS A 38 8.14 -0.46 1.27
N CYS A 39 6.88 -0.15 1.02
CA CYS A 39 5.84 -1.14 0.81
C CYS A 39 5.02 -0.81 -0.42
N ASP A 40 4.67 -1.84 -1.17
CA ASP A 40 3.77 -1.71 -2.32
C ASP A 40 2.36 -2.19 -1.94
N GLY A 41 1.36 -1.44 -2.41
CA GLY A 41 -0.03 -1.84 -2.44
C GLY A 41 -0.33 -2.69 -3.67
N PRO A 42 -1.56 -3.22 -3.78
CA PRO A 42 -1.91 -4.13 -4.87
C PRO A 42 -1.76 -3.48 -6.25
N ILE A 43 -1.38 -4.30 -7.24
CA ILE A 43 -1.38 -3.90 -8.64
C ILE A 43 -2.83 -3.75 -9.12
N GLN A 44 -3.15 -2.58 -9.68
CA GLN A 44 -4.44 -2.23 -10.27
C GLN A 44 -4.57 -2.81 -11.68
N PRO A 45 -5.79 -2.91 -12.25
CA PRO A 45 -6.00 -3.53 -13.57
C PRO A 45 -5.27 -2.84 -14.74
N ASP A 46 -4.87 -1.58 -14.57
CA ASP A 46 -4.06 -0.82 -15.53
C ASP A 46 -2.55 -1.08 -15.38
N GLY A 47 -2.14 -1.95 -14.46
CA GLY A 47 -0.75 -2.28 -14.18
C GLY A 47 -0.03 -1.30 -13.25
N THR A 48 -0.72 -0.28 -12.72
CA THR A 48 -0.14 0.62 -11.72
C THR A 48 -0.24 0.04 -10.32
N TRP A 49 0.58 0.52 -9.40
CA TRP A 49 0.46 0.20 -7.99
C TRP A 49 0.85 1.40 -7.15
N GLN A 50 0.40 1.45 -5.90
CA GLN A 50 0.81 2.50 -4.99
C GLN A 50 2.03 2.03 -4.20
N ARG A 51 3.11 2.81 -4.20
CA ARG A 51 4.23 2.59 -3.30
C ARG A 51 4.18 3.59 -2.16
N CYS A 52 4.56 3.17 -0.96
CA CYS A 52 4.69 4.03 0.19
C CYS A 52 6.05 3.83 0.84
N VAL A 53 6.80 4.92 1.03
CA VAL A 53 8.06 4.95 1.78
C VAL A 53 7.87 5.64 3.10
N ALA A 54 8.53 5.14 4.15
CA ALA A 54 8.72 5.86 5.39
C ALA A 54 10.14 6.44 5.39
N ALA A 55 10.27 7.75 5.23
CA ALA A 55 11.56 8.45 5.27
C ALA A 55 11.72 9.21 6.59
N PRO A 56 12.94 9.34 7.13
CA PRO A 56 13.18 10.17 8.30
C PRO A 56 13.03 11.66 7.92
N GLN A 57 12.09 12.34 8.57
CA GLN A 57 11.90 13.79 8.45
C GLN A 57 12.43 14.47 9.71
N LEU A 58 13.30 15.46 9.53
CA LEU A 58 13.82 16.27 10.63
C LEU A 58 12.78 17.32 11.05
N VAL A 59 12.40 17.30 12.32
CA VAL A 59 11.49 18.27 12.93
C VAL A 59 12.25 19.14 13.91
N PRO A 60 12.29 20.47 13.72
CA PRO A 60 12.85 21.39 14.70
C PRO A 60 11.94 21.51 15.92
N HIS A 61 12.52 21.53 17.12
CA HIS A 61 11.79 21.69 18.37
C HIS A 61 12.61 22.47 19.40
N GLY A 62 12.28 23.76 19.55
CA GLY A 62 13.04 24.67 20.39
C GLY A 62 14.50 24.80 19.91
N ALA A 63 15.45 24.48 20.80
CA ALA A 63 16.89 24.52 20.50
C ALA A 63 17.47 23.17 20.00
N SER A 64 16.62 22.19 19.67
CA SER A 64 17.03 20.86 19.19
C SER A 64 16.19 20.41 18.00
N SER A 65 16.45 19.20 17.51
CA SER A 65 15.70 18.54 16.44
C SER A 65 15.59 17.04 16.69
N TYR A 66 14.52 16.42 16.20
CA TYR A 66 14.37 14.96 16.20
C TYR A 66 13.87 14.47 14.85
N LEU A 67 14.15 13.21 14.55
CA LEU A 67 13.67 12.55 13.33
C LEU A 67 12.34 11.86 13.63
N VAL A 68 11.35 12.08 12.76
CA VAL A 68 10.09 11.33 12.75
C VAL A 68 9.95 10.55 11.44
N PRO A 69 9.34 9.36 11.45
CA PRO A 69 8.95 8.70 10.21
C PRO A 69 7.87 9.52 9.51
N GLU A 70 8.17 9.97 8.30
CA GLU A 70 7.19 10.58 7.40
C GLU A 70 6.84 9.59 6.31
N ARG A 71 5.53 9.31 6.16
CA ARG A 71 5.02 8.42 5.13
C ARG A 71 4.72 9.22 3.86
N ARG A 72 5.41 8.91 2.77
CA ARG A 72 5.13 9.44 1.44
C ARG A 72 4.68 8.31 0.53
N CYS A 73 3.60 8.53 -0.22
CA CYS A 73 3.08 7.56 -1.17
C CYS A 73 2.92 8.20 -2.55
N ASP A 74 3.16 7.41 -3.57
CA ASP A 74 3.09 7.81 -4.97
C ASP A 74 2.70 6.59 -5.81
N VAL A 75 2.21 6.86 -7.02
CA VAL A 75 1.83 5.81 -7.97
C VAL A 75 3.05 5.40 -8.79
N MET A 76 3.22 4.10 -8.92
CA MET A 76 4.25 3.43 -9.69
C MET A 76 3.59 2.69 -10.85
N GLY A 77 4.34 2.48 -11.92
CA GLY A 77 3.85 1.73 -13.07
C GLY A 77 4.86 1.67 -14.20
N PRO A 78 4.52 1.00 -15.31
CA PRO A 78 5.38 0.90 -16.49
C PRO A 78 5.83 2.27 -17.01
N ASP A 79 4.92 3.24 -16.98
CA ASP A 79 5.12 4.62 -17.47
C ASP A 79 5.32 5.64 -16.34
N GLN A 80 5.32 5.20 -15.08
CA GLN A 80 5.40 6.07 -13.91
C GLN A 80 6.64 5.72 -13.09
N ARG A 81 7.69 6.52 -13.25
CA ARG A 81 8.95 6.41 -12.51
C ARG A 81 9.24 7.73 -11.79
N PRO A 82 8.94 7.82 -10.49
CA PRO A 82 9.37 8.93 -9.67
C PRO A 82 10.90 9.09 -9.75
N PRO A 83 11.42 10.33 -9.79
CA PRO A 83 12.86 10.56 -9.86
C PRO A 83 13.59 10.23 -8.55
N ASP A 84 12.87 10.13 -7.44
CA ASP A 84 13.43 9.78 -6.13
C ASP A 84 13.81 8.30 -6.08
N LEU A 85 15.12 8.01 -6.06
CA LEU A 85 15.64 6.63 -5.98
C LEU A 85 15.25 5.92 -4.69
N GLY A 86 15.10 6.63 -3.56
CA GLY A 86 14.60 6.04 -2.32
C GLY A 86 13.18 5.48 -2.45
N PHE A 87 12.47 5.99 -3.46
CA PHE A 87 11.15 5.54 -3.85
C PHE A 87 11.21 4.52 -5.01
N ALA A 88 11.95 4.82 -6.07
CA ALA A 88 11.92 4.10 -7.33
C ALA A 88 12.76 2.81 -7.39
N ASP A 89 13.67 2.54 -6.44
CA ASP A 89 14.53 1.34 -6.46
C ASP A 89 14.14 0.29 -5.38
N PRO A 90 13.66 -0.92 -5.71
CA PRO A 90 13.59 -1.51 -7.05
C PRO A 90 12.49 -0.93 -7.94
N PRO A 91 12.68 -0.89 -9.27
CA PRO A 91 11.71 -0.32 -10.21
C PRO A 91 10.46 -1.19 -10.42
N THR A 92 10.52 -2.45 -10.01
CA THR A 92 9.40 -3.40 -10.08
C THR A 92 8.54 -3.34 -8.83
N HIS A 93 7.32 -3.87 -8.93
CA HIS A 93 6.46 -4.14 -7.77
C HIS A 93 7.20 -5.05 -6.80
N ILE A 94 7.05 -4.79 -5.50
CA ILE A 94 7.54 -5.65 -4.44
C ILE A 94 6.41 -6.62 -4.10
N ASP A 95 6.64 -7.90 -4.37
CA ASP A 95 5.70 -8.97 -4.00
C ASP A 95 6.01 -9.44 -2.56
N GLY A 96 4.98 -9.88 -1.84
CA GLY A 96 5.04 -10.35 -0.45
C GLY A 96 4.59 -11.79 -0.27
#